data_AF-A0A9C7UYG8-F1
#
_entry.id   AF-A0A9C7UYG8-F1
#
_cell.length_a   1.000
_cell.length_b   1.000
_cell.length_c   1.000
_cell.angle_alpha   90.00
_cell.angle_beta   90.00
_cell.angle_gamma   90.00
#
_symmetry.space_group_name_H-M   'P 1'
#
loop_
_entity.id
_entity.type
_entity.pdbx_description
1 polymer ?
#
loop_
_entity_poly.entity_id
_entity_poly.type
_entity_poly.pdbx_seq_one_letter_code
_entity_poly.pdbx_strand_id
1 'polypeptide(L)'
;MRAISTVLDVTLCLLLVSASAFVLAGARPPQSTARTRTAESTANVLTTSTAGLNYTIRTDDGAIHRTTRGTLAGLLGQTALANASVRGAELSRASDPFEHAVARRVRERLDRPSRMRLLVQWEPYRNAHLRGRFAVGKSPPPRVDVHAAEITLPNKFPPVRERALDAARRGGYRDVARVVAAGIVIGLVPNRTTTLALHDRETGATVAARLRRLVRLYDVDGSNTNTLTTDRARRALIDALTAAVEADLRSTFRTPTEAARSVSLGETRLVVRTWDA
;
A
#
# COMPACT_ATOMS: atom_id res chain seq x y z
N MET A 1 -37.00 55.67 29.82
CA MET A 1 -36.76 54.24 30.13
C MET A 1 -36.17 53.50 28.91
N ARG A 2 -34.91 53.75 28.53
CA ARG A 2 -34.25 53.03 27.40
C ARG A 2 -32.87 52.43 27.75
N ALA A 3 -32.27 52.79 28.88
CA ALA A 3 -30.96 52.28 29.32
C ALA A 3 -31.03 50.89 29.99
N ILE A 4 -32.21 50.49 30.51
CA ILE A 4 -32.35 49.21 31.23
C ILE A 4 -32.37 48.02 30.24
N SER A 5 -32.91 48.21 29.04
CA SER A 5 -33.07 47.12 28.06
C SER A 5 -31.75 46.69 27.42
N THR A 6 -30.82 47.61 27.18
CA THR A 6 -29.52 47.28 26.56
C THR A 6 -28.57 46.61 27.56
N VAL A 7 -28.57 47.05 28.82
CA VAL A 7 -27.76 46.42 29.88
C VAL A 7 -28.25 45.00 30.17
N LEU A 8 -29.57 44.79 30.20
CA LEU A 8 -30.15 43.47 30.43
C LEU A 8 -29.86 42.50 29.26
N ASP A 9 -29.89 42.99 28.02
CA ASP A 9 -29.60 42.19 26.83
C ASP A 9 -28.10 41.84 26.73
N VAL A 10 -27.21 42.79 27.02
CA VAL A 10 -25.75 42.54 27.08
C VAL A 10 -25.40 41.56 28.19
N THR A 11 -26.00 41.70 29.38
CA THR A 11 -25.75 40.78 30.49
C THR A 11 -26.29 39.37 30.20
N LEU A 12 -27.48 39.25 29.61
CA LEU A 12 -28.02 37.96 29.17
C LEU A 12 -27.15 37.31 28.09
N CYS A 13 -26.67 38.10 27.12
CA CYS A 13 -25.76 37.64 26.07
C CYS A 13 -24.44 37.12 26.67
N LEU A 14 -23.83 37.87 27.58
CA LEU A 14 -22.60 37.45 28.27
C LEU A 14 -22.83 36.20 29.14
N LEU A 15 -24.00 36.07 29.77
CA LEU A 15 -24.36 34.90 30.58
C LEU A 15 -24.55 33.66 29.70
N LEU A 16 -25.19 33.79 28.53
CA LEU A 16 -25.34 32.71 27.56
C LEU A 16 -24.01 32.28 26.92
N VAL A 17 -23.14 33.25 26.60
CA VAL A 17 -21.81 32.97 26.05
C VAL A 17 -20.93 32.26 27.08
N SER A 18 -20.93 32.73 28.34
CA SER A 18 -20.17 32.10 29.42
C SER A 18 -20.72 30.72 29.80
N ALA A 19 -22.04 30.54 29.83
CA ALA A 19 -22.67 29.24 30.02
C ALA A 19 -22.34 28.27 28.88
N SER A 20 -22.36 28.73 27.63
CA SER A 20 -21.99 27.91 26.46
C SER A 20 -20.52 27.50 26.51
N ALA A 21 -19.62 28.41 26.89
CA ALA A 21 -18.21 28.10 27.06
C ALA A 21 -17.97 27.08 28.19
N PHE A 22 -18.71 27.17 29.30
CA PHE A 22 -18.66 26.21 30.40
C PHE A 22 -19.15 24.81 30.00
N VAL A 23 -20.24 24.73 29.21
CA VAL A 23 -20.75 23.48 28.67
C VAL A 23 -19.72 22.84 27.73
N LEU A 24 -19.06 23.64 26.87
CA LEU A 24 -18.00 23.15 25.98
C LEU A 24 -16.77 22.65 26.74
N ALA A 25 -16.35 23.36 27.80
CA ALA A 25 -15.21 23.00 28.62
C ALA A 25 -15.47 21.76 29.50
N GLY A 26 -16.72 21.58 29.95
CA GLY A 26 -17.15 20.43 30.74
C GLY A 26 -17.52 19.20 29.91
N ALA A 27 -17.81 19.37 28.62
CA ALA A 27 -18.14 18.28 27.71
C ALA A 27 -16.92 17.37 27.48
N ARG A 28 -16.91 16.22 28.16
CA ARG A 28 -15.98 15.14 27.81
C ARG A 28 -16.37 14.61 26.44
N PRO A 29 -15.47 14.64 25.45
CA PRO A 29 -15.76 14.03 24.17
C PRO A 29 -16.09 12.54 24.37
N PRO A 30 -17.04 11.97 23.60
CA PRO A 30 -17.34 10.56 23.68
C PRO A 30 -16.05 9.76 23.46
N GLN A 31 -15.80 8.75 24.29
CA GLN A 31 -14.56 7.95 24.24
C GLN A 31 -14.30 7.33 22.86
N SER A 32 -15.34 7.09 22.05
CA SER A 32 -15.22 6.67 20.65
C SER A 32 -14.50 7.72 19.79
N THR A 33 -14.88 9.00 19.91
CA THR A 33 -14.26 10.11 19.15
C THR A 33 -12.80 10.35 19.52
N ALA A 34 -12.41 10.12 20.79
CA ALA A 34 -11.02 10.25 21.23
C ALA A 34 -10.13 9.11 20.69
N ARG A 35 -10.69 7.90 20.59
CA ARG A 35 -9.97 6.72 20.08
C ARG A 35 -9.87 6.69 18.55
N THR A 36 -10.92 7.08 17.81
CA THR A 36 -10.82 7.35 16.36
C THR A 36 -9.75 8.39 16.06
N ARG A 37 -9.71 9.48 16.85
CA ARG A 37 -8.65 10.49 16.79
C ARG A 37 -7.25 9.91 17.01
N THR A 38 -7.11 8.81 17.75
CA THR A 38 -5.79 8.18 17.99
C THR A 38 -5.30 7.41 16.76
N ALA A 39 -6.19 6.66 16.09
CA ALA A 39 -5.85 5.98 14.83
C ALA A 39 -5.55 6.99 13.71
N GLU A 40 -6.35 8.06 13.60
CA GLU A 40 -6.14 9.16 12.66
C GLU A 40 -4.87 9.97 12.98
N SER A 41 -4.60 10.26 14.25
CA SER A 41 -3.37 10.93 14.68
C SER A 41 -2.14 10.10 14.33
N THR A 42 -2.18 8.78 14.56
CA THR A 42 -1.11 7.85 14.17
C THR A 42 -0.93 7.83 12.66
N ALA A 43 -2.02 7.79 11.89
CA ALA A 43 -2.01 7.89 10.44
C ALA A 43 -1.35 9.20 9.96
N ASN A 44 -1.67 10.34 10.58
CA ASN A 44 -1.07 11.64 10.28
C ASN A 44 0.43 11.69 10.60
N VAL A 45 0.85 11.09 11.71
CA VAL A 45 2.29 10.96 12.04
C VAL A 45 3.00 10.14 10.98
N LEU A 46 2.41 9.02 10.54
CA LEU A 46 3.02 8.16 9.52
C LEU A 46 3.15 8.86 8.15
N THR A 47 2.16 9.65 7.75
CA THR A 47 2.18 10.34 6.45
C THR A 47 3.10 11.56 6.42
N THR A 48 3.34 12.21 7.55
CA THR A 48 4.18 13.42 7.65
C THR A 48 5.61 13.16 8.12
N SER A 49 5.84 12.10 8.92
CA SER A 49 7.17 11.78 9.43
C SER A 49 8.03 11.13 8.35
N THR A 50 9.19 11.73 8.08
CA THR A 50 10.18 11.22 7.11
C THR A 50 11.31 10.49 7.82
N ALA A 51 11.82 9.43 7.19
CA ALA A 51 12.90 8.63 7.70
C ALA A 51 13.87 8.18 6.59
N GLY A 52 15.16 8.14 6.91
CA GLY A 52 16.17 7.42 6.12
C GLY A 52 16.45 6.05 6.72
N LEU A 53 16.44 5.01 5.89
CA LEU A 53 16.69 3.63 6.28
C LEU A 53 17.92 3.11 5.57
N ASN A 54 18.84 2.55 6.34
CA ASN A 54 19.97 1.79 5.84
C ASN A 54 19.70 0.32 6.13
N TYR A 55 19.86 -0.53 5.12
CA TYR A 55 19.69 -1.98 5.24
C TYR A 55 20.65 -2.70 4.28
N THR A 56 20.94 -3.95 4.59
CA THR A 56 21.88 -4.76 3.82
C THR A 56 21.17 -5.98 3.27
N ILE A 57 21.24 -6.17 1.96
CA ILE A 57 20.75 -7.38 1.29
C ILE A 57 21.93 -8.34 1.19
N ARG A 58 21.79 -9.55 1.75
CA ARG A 58 22.79 -10.61 1.60
C ARG A 58 22.47 -11.41 0.34
N THR A 59 23.49 -11.63 -0.47
CA THR A 59 23.44 -12.42 -1.70
C THR A 59 24.51 -13.51 -1.63
N ASP A 60 24.46 -14.47 -2.55
CA ASP A 60 25.49 -15.50 -2.66
C ASP A 60 26.88 -14.88 -2.97
N ASP A 61 26.87 -13.75 -3.69
CA ASP A 61 28.07 -13.03 -4.13
C ASP A 61 28.53 -11.93 -3.14
N GLY A 62 27.84 -11.71 -2.02
CA GLY A 62 28.24 -10.73 -1.00
C GLY A 62 27.11 -9.99 -0.29
N ALA A 63 27.37 -8.73 0.04
CA ALA A 63 26.45 -7.88 0.80
C ALA A 63 26.24 -6.54 0.09
N ILE A 64 24.98 -6.21 -0.21
CA ILE A 64 24.60 -4.96 -0.89
C ILE A 64 24.06 -4.00 0.15
N HIS A 65 24.77 -2.88 0.35
CA HIS A 65 24.28 -1.81 1.22
C HIS A 65 23.30 -0.91 0.48
N ARG A 66 22.13 -0.70 1.08
CA ARG A 66 21.05 0.10 0.50
C ARG A 66 20.59 1.17 1.47
N THR A 67 20.30 2.32 0.89
CA THR A 67 19.69 3.46 1.58
C THR A 67 18.40 3.82 0.87
N THR A 68 17.31 3.96 1.61
CA THR A 68 16.06 4.52 1.10
C THR A 68 15.55 5.62 2.02
N ARG A 69 14.77 6.55 1.47
CA ARG A 69 14.20 7.68 2.21
C ARG A 69 12.76 7.89 1.77
N GLY A 70 11.94 8.36 2.70
CA GLY A 70 10.55 8.68 2.42
C GLY A 70 9.76 8.88 3.70
N THR A 71 8.47 9.16 3.57
CA THR A 71 7.55 9.15 4.70
C THR A 71 7.41 7.74 5.26
N LEU A 72 7.12 7.57 6.54
CA LEU A 72 6.93 6.25 7.13
C LEU A 72 5.78 5.49 6.45
N ALA A 73 4.70 6.19 6.11
CA ALA A 73 3.60 5.64 5.32
C ALA A 73 4.07 5.18 3.93
N GLY A 74 4.87 6.00 3.22
CA GLY A 74 5.41 5.62 1.91
C GLY A 74 6.35 4.42 1.98
N LEU A 75 7.21 4.35 3.00
CA LEU A 75 8.11 3.22 3.24
C LEU A 75 7.34 1.95 3.58
N LEU A 76 6.28 2.04 4.40
CA LEU A 76 5.31 0.96 4.64
C LEU A 76 4.62 0.54 3.35
N GLY A 77 4.19 1.48 2.50
CA GLY A 77 3.60 1.19 1.19
C GLY A 77 4.53 0.38 0.29
N GLN A 78 5.83 0.67 0.34
CA GLN A 78 6.85 -0.04 -0.44
C GLN A 78 7.08 -1.47 0.06
N THR A 79 6.89 -1.79 1.34
CA THR A 79 7.10 -3.16 1.84
C THR A 79 6.09 -4.15 1.26
N ALA A 80 4.83 -3.74 1.10
CA ALA A 80 3.84 -4.59 0.42
C ALA A 80 4.25 -4.92 -1.02
N LEU A 81 4.85 -3.97 -1.74
CA LEU A 81 5.36 -4.21 -3.09
C LEU A 81 6.64 -5.07 -3.12
N ALA A 82 7.47 -4.95 -2.09
CA ALA A 82 8.71 -5.69 -1.96
C ALA A 82 8.41 -7.17 -1.66
N ASN A 83 7.47 -7.42 -0.76
CA ASN A 83 6.94 -8.73 -0.39
C ASN A 83 5.75 -9.17 -1.27
N ALA A 84 5.82 -8.88 -2.57
CA ALA A 84 4.80 -9.31 -3.50
C ALA A 84 4.89 -10.83 -3.73
N SER A 85 3.74 -11.49 -3.76
CA SER A 85 3.59 -12.92 -3.95
C SER A 85 2.60 -13.23 -5.08
N VAL A 86 2.81 -14.34 -5.77
CA VAL A 86 1.89 -14.89 -6.76
C VAL A 86 1.31 -16.18 -6.20
N ARG A 87 0.00 -16.23 -5.96
CA ARG A 87 -0.70 -17.37 -5.34
C ARG A 87 -0.04 -17.82 -4.02
N GLY A 88 0.46 -16.86 -3.24
CA GLY A 88 1.14 -17.12 -1.96
C GLY A 88 2.64 -17.45 -2.09
N ALA A 89 3.17 -17.67 -3.29
CA ALA A 89 4.60 -17.82 -3.51
C ALA A 89 5.27 -16.43 -3.65
N GLU A 90 6.06 -16.05 -2.66
CA GLU A 90 6.84 -14.79 -2.66
C GLU A 90 7.74 -14.69 -3.89
N LEU A 91 7.82 -13.50 -4.51
CA LEU A 91 8.68 -13.29 -5.67
C LEU A 91 10.17 -13.21 -5.31
N SER A 92 10.49 -12.74 -4.10
CA SER A 92 11.86 -12.62 -3.59
C SER A 92 11.87 -12.51 -2.07
N ARG A 93 12.91 -13.05 -1.43
CA ARG A 93 13.22 -12.82 -0.01
C ARG A 93 14.27 -11.73 0.21
N ALA A 94 14.78 -11.12 -0.87
CA ALA A 94 15.77 -10.05 -0.78
C ALA A 94 15.22 -8.79 -0.10
N SER A 95 13.90 -8.69 0.11
CA SER A 95 13.23 -7.58 0.79
C SER A 95 13.21 -7.71 2.32
N ASP A 96 13.48 -8.88 2.90
CA ASP A 96 13.38 -9.09 4.35
C ASP A 96 14.16 -8.03 5.15
N PRO A 97 15.41 -7.67 4.81
CA PRO A 97 16.15 -6.66 5.56
C PRO A 97 15.50 -5.27 5.50
N PHE A 98 14.90 -4.92 4.36
CA PHE A 98 14.15 -3.67 4.18
C PHE A 98 12.88 -3.67 5.05
N GLU A 99 12.12 -4.76 5.03
CA GLU A 99 10.91 -4.94 5.84
C GLU A 99 11.20 -4.82 7.34
N HIS A 100 12.27 -5.47 7.82
CA HIS A 100 12.71 -5.36 9.20
C HIS A 100 13.15 -3.94 9.57
N ALA A 101 13.87 -3.24 8.68
CA ALA A 101 14.29 -1.86 8.91
C ALA A 101 13.10 -0.89 9.01
N VAL A 102 12.09 -1.06 8.14
CA VAL A 102 10.84 -0.28 8.19
C VAL A 102 10.09 -0.56 9.51
N ALA A 103 9.88 -1.83 9.86
CA ALA A 103 9.15 -2.17 11.08
C ALA A 103 9.83 -1.64 12.34
N ARG A 104 11.17 -1.75 12.42
CA ARG A 104 11.96 -1.19 13.52
C ARG A 104 11.77 0.32 13.61
N ARG A 105 11.97 1.04 12.49
CA ARG A 105 11.84 2.50 12.46
C ARG A 105 10.44 2.99 12.83
N VAL A 106 9.41 2.27 12.40
CA VAL A 106 8.03 2.61 12.75
C VAL A 106 7.79 2.43 14.25
N ARG A 107 8.28 1.33 14.85
CA ARG A 107 8.17 1.12 16.30
C ARG A 107 8.94 2.16 17.12
N GLU A 108 10.09 2.63 16.62
CA GLU A 108 10.88 3.70 17.24
C GLU A 108 10.16 5.06 17.23
N ARG A 109 9.22 5.27 16.30
CA ARG A 109 8.57 6.58 16.07
C ARG A 109 7.16 6.69 16.61
N LEU A 110 6.51 5.58 16.94
CA LEU A 110 5.12 5.58 17.39
C LEU A 110 5.03 5.35 18.89
N ASP A 111 4.15 6.10 19.53
CA ASP A 111 3.82 5.92 20.95
C ASP A 111 3.02 4.63 21.16
N ARG A 112 3.39 3.85 22.20
CA ARG A 112 2.72 2.59 22.57
C ARG A 112 2.55 1.59 21.39
N PRO A 113 3.65 1.15 20.74
CA PRO A 113 3.61 0.24 19.59
C PRO A 113 3.00 -1.14 19.89
N SER A 114 2.81 -1.49 21.16
CA SER A 114 2.15 -2.73 21.60
C SER A 114 0.62 -2.70 21.46
N ARG A 115 0.01 -1.52 21.33
CA ARG A 115 -1.45 -1.29 21.25
C ARG A 115 -1.92 -0.90 19.85
N MET A 116 -1.12 -1.23 18.85
CA MET A 116 -1.41 -0.89 17.47
C MET A 116 -1.05 -2.03 16.53
N ARG A 117 -1.75 -2.03 15.40
CA ARG A 117 -1.42 -2.85 14.24
C ARG A 117 -1.50 -2.00 12.99
N LEU A 118 -0.41 -2.00 12.24
CA LEU A 118 -0.36 -1.44 10.91
C LEU A 118 -0.47 -2.59 9.91
N LEU A 119 -1.33 -2.43 8.92
CA LEU A 119 -1.56 -3.41 7.89
C LEU A 119 -1.47 -2.74 6.53
N VAL A 120 -0.46 -3.11 5.77
CA VAL A 120 -0.27 -2.61 4.40
C VAL A 120 -0.67 -3.71 3.44
N GLN A 121 -1.47 -3.37 2.44
CA GLN A 121 -1.94 -4.28 1.41
C GLN A 121 -1.86 -3.63 0.04
N TRP A 122 -1.39 -4.40 -0.93
CA TRP A 122 -1.41 -4.04 -2.34
C TRP A 122 -1.99 -5.19 -3.14
N GLU A 123 -3.02 -4.89 -3.93
CA GLU A 123 -3.59 -5.80 -4.91
C GLU A 123 -3.94 -5.01 -6.18
N PRO A 124 -3.56 -5.47 -7.39
CA PRO A 124 -3.89 -4.81 -8.65
C PRO A 124 -5.38 -4.65 -8.91
N TYR A 125 -6.18 -5.55 -8.37
CA TYR A 125 -7.65 -5.61 -8.37
C TYR A 125 -8.06 -6.52 -7.22
N ARG A 126 -9.34 -6.46 -6.81
CA ARG A 126 -9.86 -7.27 -5.69
C ARG A 126 -9.62 -8.76 -5.96
N ASN A 127 -9.09 -9.47 -4.96
CA ASN A 127 -8.80 -10.92 -5.01
C ASN A 127 -7.74 -11.34 -6.04
N ALA A 128 -6.85 -10.43 -6.45
CA ALA A 128 -5.79 -10.76 -7.39
C ALA A 128 -4.87 -11.89 -6.89
N HIS A 129 -4.50 -12.80 -7.79
CA HIS A 129 -3.47 -13.81 -7.52
C HIS A 129 -2.10 -13.19 -7.18
N LEU A 130 -1.79 -12.02 -7.74
CA LEU A 130 -0.62 -11.22 -7.42
C LEU A 130 -0.98 -10.21 -6.33
N ARG A 131 -0.37 -10.33 -5.15
CA ARG A 131 -0.67 -9.46 -4.02
C ARG A 131 0.53 -9.25 -3.10
N GLY A 132 0.52 -8.15 -2.37
CA GLY A 132 1.53 -7.77 -1.40
C GLY A 132 0.88 -7.48 -0.05
N ARG A 133 1.49 -7.97 1.03
CA ARG A 133 0.99 -7.71 2.39
C ARG A 133 2.14 -7.56 3.37
N PHE A 134 2.04 -6.57 4.25
CA PHE A 134 2.98 -6.37 5.33
C PHE A 134 2.25 -5.93 6.59
N ALA A 135 2.74 -6.34 7.76
CA ALA A 135 2.14 -5.95 9.02
C ALA A 135 3.19 -5.60 10.07
N VAL A 136 2.89 -4.59 10.89
CA VAL A 136 3.68 -4.20 12.06
C VAL A 136 2.77 -4.21 13.28
N GLY A 137 3.23 -4.80 14.38
CA GLY A 137 2.45 -4.91 15.62
C GLY A 137 1.63 -6.21 15.71
N LYS A 138 1.03 -6.44 16.87
CA LYS A 138 0.27 -7.66 17.19
C LYS A 138 -1.15 -7.58 16.64
N SER A 139 -1.88 -8.70 16.60
CA SER A 139 -3.34 -8.64 16.46
C SER A 139 -3.97 -7.99 17.68
N PRO A 140 -5.08 -7.23 17.53
CA PRO A 140 -5.89 -6.86 18.68
C PRO A 140 -6.37 -8.13 19.41
N PRO A 141 -6.41 -8.13 20.75
CA PRO A 141 -7.01 -9.21 21.52
C PRO A 141 -8.49 -9.44 21.12
N PRO A 142 -9.05 -10.63 21.39
CA PRO A 142 -10.48 -10.85 21.21
C PRO A 142 -11.30 -9.90 22.08
N ARG A 143 -12.44 -9.44 21.57
CA ARG A 143 -13.45 -8.65 22.31
C ARG A 143 -12.99 -7.27 22.82
N VAL A 144 -11.88 -6.72 22.32
CA VAL A 144 -11.55 -5.32 22.55
C VAL A 144 -12.11 -4.45 21.44
N ASP A 145 -12.50 -3.23 21.80
CA ASP A 145 -12.84 -2.21 20.81
C ASP A 145 -11.61 -1.83 19.98
N VAL A 146 -11.74 -1.94 18.66
CA VAL A 146 -10.69 -1.57 17.71
C VAL A 146 -11.11 -0.33 16.94
N HIS A 147 -10.24 0.67 16.91
CA HIS A 147 -10.40 1.87 16.10
C HIS A 147 -9.49 1.76 14.89
N ALA A 148 -9.99 2.15 13.72
CA ALA A 148 -9.27 2.01 12.48
C ALA A 148 -9.29 3.30 11.66
N ALA A 149 -8.13 3.64 11.08
CA ALA A 149 -8.00 4.66 10.05
C ALA A 149 -7.39 4.00 8.81
N GLU A 150 -7.87 4.38 7.62
CA GLU A 150 -7.36 3.88 6.34
C GLU A 150 -6.75 5.01 5.53
N ILE A 151 -5.59 4.75 4.94
CA ILE A 151 -4.88 5.66 4.06
C ILE A 151 -4.61 4.94 2.74
N THR A 152 -4.97 5.59 1.64
CA THR A 152 -4.55 5.15 0.30
C THR A 152 -3.28 5.90 -0.08
N LEU A 153 -2.25 5.16 -0.46
CA LEU A 153 -0.92 5.67 -0.78
C LEU A 153 -0.61 5.42 -2.25
N PRO A 154 -0.11 6.42 -2.99
CA PRO A 154 0.39 6.18 -4.34
C PRO A 154 1.61 5.26 -4.28
N ASN A 155 1.79 4.47 -5.34
CA ASN A 155 2.93 3.58 -5.47
C ASN A 155 3.61 3.70 -6.85
N LYS A 156 4.66 2.92 -7.10
CA LYS A 156 5.47 3.03 -8.33
C LYS A 156 4.83 2.43 -9.58
N PHE A 157 3.73 1.70 -9.44
CA PHE A 157 3.03 1.12 -10.58
C PHE A 157 2.15 2.18 -11.24
N PRO A 158 1.96 2.13 -12.57
CA PRO A 158 1.13 3.10 -13.25
C PRO A 158 -0.35 2.96 -12.82
N PRO A 159 -1.05 4.08 -12.56
CA PRO A 159 -2.50 4.04 -12.41
C PRO A 159 -3.14 3.75 -13.78
N VAL A 160 -3.84 2.63 -13.90
CA VAL A 160 -4.42 2.17 -15.18
C VAL A 160 -5.94 2.04 -15.17
N ARG A 161 -6.61 2.46 -14.08
CA ARG A 161 -8.06 2.30 -13.89
C ARG A 161 -8.89 2.94 -15.03
N GLU A 162 -8.58 4.17 -15.42
CA GLU A 162 -9.29 4.83 -16.53
C GLU A 162 -9.12 4.10 -17.86
N ARG A 163 -7.89 3.68 -18.19
CA ARG A 163 -7.63 2.88 -19.41
C ARG A 163 -8.33 1.52 -19.35
N ALA A 164 -8.45 0.93 -18.17
CA ALA A 164 -9.16 -0.32 -17.96
C ALA A 164 -10.68 -0.13 -18.14
N LEU A 165 -11.25 0.99 -17.68
CA LEU A 165 -12.66 1.33 -17.91
C LEU A 165 -12.95 1.51 -19.40
N ASP A 166 -12.06 2.18 -20.12
CA ASP A 166 -12.15 2.34 -21.57
C ASP A 166 -12.04 0.99 -22.30
N ALA A 167 -11.12 0.12 -21.87
CA ALA A 167 -10.95 -1.22 -22.40
C ALA A 167 -12.19 -2.10 -22.14
N ALA A 168 -12.80 -2.01 -20.95
CA ALA A 168 -14.01 -2.75 -20.60
C ALA A 168 -15.17 -2.44 -21.55
N ARG A 169 -15.31 -1.18 -21.98
CA ARG A 169 -16.36 -0.73 -22.91
C ARG A 169 -16.18 -1.29 -24.32
N ARG A 170 -14.94 -1.59 -24.74
CA ARG A 170 -14.61 -1.97 -26.12
C ARG A 170 -14.34 -3.45 -26.33
N GLY A 171 -13.73 -4.13 -25.35
CA GLY A 171 -13.18 -5.48 -25.55
C GLY A 171 -13.26 -6.41 -24.33
N GLY A 172 -14.16 -6.12 -23.39
CA GLY A 172 -14.51 -7.01 -22.30
C GLY A 172 -13.35 -7.35 -21.34
N TYR A 173 -13.42 -8.52 -20.69
CA TYR A 173 -12.45 -8.90 -19.66
C TYR A 173 -11.01 -8.99 -20.15
N ARG A 174 -10.80 -9.50 -21.37
CA ARG A 174 -9.46 -9.68 -21.94
C ARG A 174 -8.72 -8.37 -22.12
N ASP A 175 -9.41 -7.33 -22.59
CA ASP A 175 -8.78 -6.04 -22.80
C ASP A 175 -8.51 -5.31 -21.48
N VAL A 176 -9.40 -5.46 -20.48
CA VAL A 176 -9.12 -5.02 -19.09
C VAL A 176 -7.88 -5.73 -18.56
N ALA A 177 -7.83 -7.05 -18.71
CA ALA A 177 -6.71 -7.87 -18.26
C ALA A 177 -5.39 -7.47 -18.93
N ARG A 178 -5.40 -7.17 -20.22
CA ARG A 178 -4.21 -6.72 -20.96
C ARG A 178 -3.68 -5.39 -20.44
N VAL A 179 -4.57 -4.43 -20.17
CA VAL A 179 -4.20 -3.14 -19.57
C VAL A 179 -3.56 -3.31 -18.20
N VAL A 180 -4.16 -4.14 -17.35
CA VAL A 180 -3.63 -4.45 -16.01
C VAL A 180 -2.29 -5.19 -16.09
N ALA A 181 -2.20 -6.23 -16.92
CA ALA A 181 -0.98 -7.02 -17.13
C ALA A 181 0.18 -6.15 -17.62
N ALA A 182 -0.05 -5.28 -18.60
CA ALA A 182 0.96 -4.33 -19.07
C ALA A 182 1.45 -3.41 -17.93
N GLY A 183 0.53 -2.91 -17.12
CA GLY A 183 0.87 -2.10 -15.94
C GLY A 183 1.70 -2.86 -14.90
N ILE A 184 1.34 -4.13 -14.63
CA ILE A 184 2.10 -5.01 -13.73
C ILE A 184 3.54 -5.19 -14.24
N VAL A 185 3.70 -5.49 -15.54
CA VAL A 185 5.03 -5.68 -16.14
C VAL A 185 5.86 -4.41 -16.11
N ILE A 186 5.25 -3.24 -16.37
CA ILE A 186 5.93 -1.95 -16.25
C ILE A 186 6.47 -1.73 -14.83
N GLY A 187 5.69 -2.06 -13.79
CA GLY A 187 6.09 -1.86 -12.40
C GLY A 187 7.05 -2.91 -11.84
N LEU A 188 6.95 -4.17 -12.29
CA LEU A 188 7.83 -5.26 -11.84
C LEU A 188 9.15 -5.34 -12.62
N VAL A 189 9.14 -5.02 -13.91
CA VAL A 189 10.28 -5.16 -14.81
C VAL A 189 10.49 -3.85 -15.60
N PRO A 190 10.80 -2.71 -14.93
CA PRO A 190 11.02 -1.45 -15.64
C PRO A 190 12.24 -1.58 -16.55
N ASN A 191 12.06 -1.22 -17.83
CA ASN A 191 13.01 -1.48 -18.91
C ASN A 191 14.47 -1.11 -18.57
N ARG A 192 14.75 0.19 -18.40
CA ARG A 192 16.11 0.70 -18.17
C ARG A 192 16.67 0.23 -16.82
N THR A 193 15.87 0.34 -15.76
CA THR A 193 16.32 -0.01 -14.40
C THR A 193 16.63 -1.50 -14.25
N THR A 194 15.83 -2.37 -14.86
CA THR A 194 16.07 -3.82 -14.84
C THR A 194 17.33 -4.17 -15.64
N THR A 195 17.49 -3.60 -16.84
CA THR A 195 18.71 -3.83 -17.64
C THR A 195 19.95 -3.40 -16.90
N LEU A 196 19.96 -2.20 -16.30
CA LEU A 196 21.09 -1.71 -15.52
C LEU A 196 21.39 -2.62 -14.33
N ALA A 197 20.36 -3.02 -13.57
CA ALA A 197 20.55 -3.88 -12.40
C ALA A 197 21.02 -5.29 -12.77
N LEU A 198 20.66 -5.82 -13.94
CA LEU A 198 21.16 -7.12 -14.42
C LEU A 198 22.65 -7.11 -14.77
N HIS A 199 23.18 -5.97 -15.23
CA HIS A 199 24.61 -5.81 -15.57
C HIS A 199 25.46 -5.39 -14.38
N ASP A 200 24.82 -5.00 -13.27
CA ASP A 200 25.50 -4.60 -12.05
C ASP A 200 25.97 -5.84 -11.27
N ARG A 201 27.25 -5.86 -10.90
CA ARG A 201 27.88 -7.02 -10.26
C ARG A 201 27.27 -7.34 -8.90
N GLU A 202 26.86 -6.32 -8.14
CA GLU A 202 26.28 -6.51 -6.82
C GLU A 202 24.84 -7.01 -6.89
N THR A 203 24.04 -6.49 -7.82
CA THR A 203 22.58 -6.66 -7.82
C THR A 203 22.04 -7.63 -8.87
N GLY A 204 22.85 -7.96 -9.88
CA GLY A 204 22.46 -8.77 -11.02
C GLY A 204 21.92 -10.14 -10.65
N ALA A 205 22.62 -10.88 -9.77
CA ALA A 205 22.20 -12.20 -9.32
C ALA A 205 20.83 -12.17 -8.63
N THR A 206 20.58 -11.18 -7.77
CA THR A 206 19.33 -11.02 -7.03
C THR A 206 18.16 -10.67 -7.96
N VAL A 207 18.38 -9.74 -8.89
CA VAL A 207 17.35 -9.35 -9.88
C VAL A 207 17.05 -10.52 -10.81
N ALA A 208 18.08 -11.21 -11.32
CA ALA A 208 17.92 -12.39 -12.16
C ALA A 208 17.15 -13.52 -11.42
N ALA A 209 17.43 -13.77 -10.15
CA ALA A 209 16.71 -14.77 -9.36
C ALA A 209 15.22 -14.45 -9.22
N ARG A 210 14.87 -13.18 -8.93
CA ARG A 210 13.49 -12.70 -8.87
C ARG A 210 12.78 -12.88 -10.21
N LEU A 211 13.43 -12.50 -11.30
CA LEU A 211 12.87 -12.62 -12.65
C LEU A 211 12.68 -14.09 -13.07
N ARG A 212 13.63 -14.98 -12.72
CA ARG A 212 13.54 -16.43 -12.98
C ARG A 212 12.32 -17.00 -12.26
N ARG A 213 12.08 -16.56 -11.03
CA ARG A 213 10.92 -16.97 -10.25
C ARG A 213 9.61 -16.47 -10.87
N LEU A 214 9.58 -15.23 -11.36
CA LEU A 214 8.41 -14.68 -12.05
C LEU A 214 8.07 -15.49 -13.31
N VAL A 215 9.06 -15.77 -14.17
CA VAL A 215 8.88 -16.57 -15.40
C VAL A 215 8.32 -17.95 -15.09
N ARG A 216 8.87 -18.64 -14.07
CA ARG A 216 8.39 -19.96 -13.66
C ARG A 216 6.94 -19.93 -13.13
N LEU A 217 6.56 -18.88 -12.41
CA LEU A 217 5.20 -18.79 -11.82
C LEU A 217 4.11 -18.52 -12.86
N TYR A 218 4.47 -18.00 -14.04
CA TYR A 218 3.57 -17.74 -15.16
C TYR A 218 3.83 -18.63 -16.37
N ASP A 219 4.70 -19.63 -16.23
CA ASP A 219 5.03 -20.61 -17.26
C ASP A 219 5.38 -19.96 -18.62
N VAL A 220 6.19 -18.90 -18.60
CA VAL A 220 6.56 -18.17 -19.81
C VAL A 220 7.66 -18.94 -20.55
N ASP A 221 7.25 -19.85 -21.42
CA ASP A 221 8.13 -20.70 -22.22
C ASP A 221 9.19 -19.90 -23.02
N GLY A 222 10.41 -20.44 -23.06
CA GLY A 222 11.50 -19.95 -23.91
C GLY A 222 12.11 -18.60 -23.52
N SER A 223 11.65 -17.95 -22.44
CA SER A 223 12.21 -16.69 -21.96
C SER A 223 13.31 -16.94 -20.93
N ASN A 224 14.58 -16.81 -21.33
CA ASN A 224 15.67 -16.72 -20.35
C ASN A 224 15.59 -15.37 -19.61
N THR A 225 16.13 -15.26 -18.40
CA THR A 225 16.00 -14.02 -17.63
C THR A 225 16.74 -12.82 -18.19
N ASN A 226 17.80 -13.07 -18.96
CA ASN A 226 18.55 -12.00 -19.60
C ASN A 226 17.76 -11.39 -20.76
N THR A 227 16.78 -12.10 -21.31
CA THR A 227 15.94 -11.62 -22.41
C THR A 227 14.65 -10.95 -21.96
N LEU A 228 14.28 -10.99 -20.67
CA LEU A 228 13.06 -10.31 -20.17
C LEU A 228 13.06 -8.78 -20.35
N THR A 229 14.23 -8.21 -20.62
CA THR A 229 14.40 -6.80 -20.98
C THR A 229 14.09 -6.54 -22.46
N THR A 230 14.10 -7.57 -23.31
CA THR A 230 13.73 -7.49 -24.72
C THR A 230 12.21 -7.33 -24.90
N ASP A 231 11.81 -6.66 -25.97
CA ASP A 231 10.39 -6.46 -26.25
C ASP A 231 9.64 -7.76 -26.54
N ARG A 232 10.31 -8.77 -27.09
CA ARG A 232 9.70 -10.08 -27.36
C ARG A 232 9.35 -10.82 -26.07
N ALA A 233 10.30 -10.96 -25.15
CA ALA A 233 10.04 -11.63 -23.88
C ALA A 233 9.07 -10.83 -23.00
N ARG A 234 9.15 -9.49 -23.05
CA ARG A 234 8.18 -8.62 -22.38
C ARG A 234 6.76 -8.87 -22.90
N ARG A 235 6.56 -8.93 -24.22
CA ARG A 235 5.25 -9.24 -24.81
C ARG A 235 4.74 -10.61 -24.37
N ALA A 236 5.60 -11.63 -24.42
CA ALA A 236 5.23 -12.97 -23.94
C ALA A 236 4.80 -12.98 -22.46
N LEU A 237 5.52 -12.26 -21.59
CA LEU A 237 5.13 -12.10 -20.19
C LEU A 237 3.82 -11.33 -20.01
N ILE A 238 3.58 -10.28 -20.80
CA ILE A 238 2.31 -9.54 -20.79
C ILE A 238 1.17 -10.47 -21.23
N ASP A 239 1.36 -11.29 -22.26
CA ASP A 239 0.34 -12.21 -22.76
C ASP A 239 0.00 -13.30 -21.73
N ALA A 240 1.02 -13.90 -21.10
CA ALA A 240 0.83 -14.88 -20.02
C ALA A 240 0.11 -14.27 -18.81
N LEU A 241 0.52 -13.07 -18.37
CA LEU A 241 -0.17 -12.32 -17.32
C LEU A 241 -1.60 -11.95 -17.72
N THR A 242 -1.84 -11.59 -18.98
CA THR A 242 -3.17 -11.25 -19.48
C THR A 242 -4.11 -12.45 -19.33
N ALA A 243 -3.67 -13.65 -19.69
CA ALA A 243 -4.47 -14.86 -19.52
C ALA A 243 -4.76 -15.14 -18.04
N ALA A 244 -3.76 -15.03 -17.16
CA ALA A 244 -3.93 -15.24 -15.72
C ALA A 244 -4.87 -14.20 -15.07
N VAL A 245 -4.70 -12.91 -15.41
CA VAL A 245 -5.57 -11.83 -14.93
C VAL A 245 -6.99 -12.01 -15.47
N GLU A 246 -7.16 -12.33 -16.75
CA GLU A 246 -8.48 -12.54 -17.35
C GLU A 246 -9.27 -13.64 -16.61
N ALA A 247 -8.60 -14.75 -16.24
CA ALA A 247 -9.20 -15.82 -15.46
C ALA A 247 -9.66 -15.35 -14.07
N ASP A 248 -8.84 -14.58 -13.35
CA ASP A 248 -9.21 -14.01 -12.06
C ASP A 248 -10.40 -13.04 -12.20
N LEU A 249 -10.39 -12.16 -13.21
CA LEU A 249 -11.44 -11.17 -13.39
C LEU A 249 -12.79 -11.84 -13.73
N ARG A 250 -12.79 -12.86 -14.60
CA ARG A 250 -14.00 -13.61 -14.97
C ARG A 250 -14.58 -14.40 -13.79
N SER A 251 -13.73 -14.93 -12.92
CA SER A 251 -14.17 -15.69 -11.74
C SER A 251 -14.65 -14.80 -10.60
N THR A 252 -14.15 -13.58 -10.49
CA THR A 252 -14.46 -12.68 -9.36
C THR A 252 -15.60 -11.71 -9.64
N PHE A 253 -15.74 -11.22 -10.88
CA PHE A 253 -16.67 -10.14 -11.20
C PHE A 253 -17.72 -10.58 -12.20
N ARG A 254 -18.92 -10.00 -12.13
CA ARG A 254 -20.03 -10.31 -13.05
C ARG A 254 -19.88 -9.62 -14.40
N THR A 255 -19.20 -8.47 -14.44
CA THR A 255 -18.98 -7.72 -15.69
C THR A 255 -17.56 -7.18 -15.83
N PRO A 256 -17.07 -6.95 -17.07
CA PRO A 256 -15.79 -6.30 -17.32
C PRO A 256 -15.70 -4.89 -16.71
N THR A 257 -16.80 -4.15 -16.69
CA THR A 257 -16.84 -2.79 -16.10
C THR A 257 -16.68 -2.83 -14.59
N GLU A 258 -17.30 -3.80 -13.91
CA GLU A 258 -17.10 -4.02 -12.49
C GLU A 258 -15.65 -4.39 -12.17
N ALA A 259 -15.07 -5.30 -12.97
CA ALA A 259 -13.65 -5.65 -12.88
C ALA A 259 -12.75 -4.41 -13.04
N ALA A 260 -12.99 -3.60 -14.08
CA ALA A 260 -12.22 -2.37 -14.32
C ALA A 260 -12.33 -1.34 -13.18
N ARG A 261 -13.51 -1.18 -12.57
CA ARG A 261 -13.70 -0.30 -11.40
C ARG A 261 -12.89 -0.76 -10.19
N SER A 262 -12.66 -2.07 -10.05
CA SER A 262 -11.88 -2.63 -8.95
C SER A 262 -10.36 -2.44 -9.09
N VAL A 263 -9.86 -2.05 -10.27
CA VAL A 263 -8.42 -1.98 -10.56
C VAL A 263 -7.75 -0.89 -9.71
N SER A 264 -6.85 -1.26 -8.80
CA SER A 264 -6.12 -0.36 -7.89
C SER A 264 -4.60 -0.49 -8.00
N LEU A 265 -4.10 -0.80 -9.19
CA LEU A 265 -2.68 -1.11 -9.43
C LEU A 265 -1.68 -0.10 -8.84
N GLY A 266 -1.93 1.20 -9.04
CA GLY A 266 -1.05 2.29 -8.60
C GLY A 266 -1.22 2.70 -7.13
N GLU A 267 -2.03 1.98 -6.35
CA GLU A 267 -2.43 2.34 -5.00
C GLU A 267 -2.08 1.21 -4.01
N THR A 268 -1.57 1.58 -2.84
CA THR A 268 -1.38 0.68 -1.71
C THR A 268 -2.24 1.16 -0.54
N ARG A 269 -2.92 0.26 0.16
CA ARG A 269 -3.77 0.57 1.30
C ARG A 269 -3.03 0.33 2.60
N LEU A 270 -2.95 1.35 3.46
CA LEU A 270 -2.46 1.26 4.84
C LEU A 270 -3.65 1.38 5.79
N VAL A 271 -3.88 0.34 6.59
CA VAL A 271 -4.86 0.34 7.67
C VAL A 271 -4.10 0.45 9.00
N VAL A 272 -4.40 1.50 9.75
CA VAL A 272 -3.92 1.72 11.11
C VAL A 272 -5.02 1.25 12.05
N ARG A 273 -4.72 0.30 12.93
CA ARG A 273 -5.63 -0.17 13.98
C ARG A 273 -5.03 0.12 15.35
N THR A 274 -5.83 0.67 16.25
CA THR A 274 -5.48 0.91 17.65
C THR A 274 -6.53 0.33 18.57
N TRP A 275 -6.13 -0.06 19.78
CA TRP A 275 -7.03 -0.56 20.83
C TRP A 275 -6.48 -0.23 22.21
N ASP A 276 -7.36 -0.25 23.20
CA ASP A 276 -6.97 -0.18 24.60
C ASP A 276 -6.96 -1.58 25.23
N ALA A 277 -6.31 -1.69 26.38
CA ALA A 277 -6.24 -2.91 27.19
C ALA A 277 -7.34 -2.90 28.25
#